data_AF-A0A0J7Y9C8-F1
#
_entry.id   AF-A0A0J7Y9C8-F1
#
_cell.length_a   1.000
_cell.length_b   1.000
_cell.length_c   1.000
_cell.angle_alpha   90.00
_cell.angle_beta   90.00
_cell.angle_gamma   90.00
#
_symmetry.space_group_name_H-M   'P 1'
#
loop_
_entity.id
_entity.type
_entity.pdbx_description
1 polymer ?
#
loop_
_entity_poly.entity_id
_entity_poly.type
_entity_poly.pdbx_seq_one_letter_code
_entity_poly.pdbx_strand_id
1 'polypeptide(L)'
;MILLVLLVLAAVLASAALVLIWFTRIFGHTAWLAVLCYGAIAWFVFGNLLKPVMLVTAFSDRLGAPYWRGLVLASFMLGAISFRLPARLALLRGPLFVAVGMSGSLASVGHYAEDLRSEAIERFRPDRESREPFLDSVYNAPQDFQFFLHGAAMKRCVPYAWSYHSMGFYRVPPTAARNVMPGKWLAECAKR
;
A
#
# COMPACT_ATOMS: atom_id res chain seq x y z
N MET A 1 17.58 5.58 -60.60
CA MET A 1 16.76 6.29 -59.59
C MET A 1 15.98 5.33 -58.68
N ILE A 2 15.25 4.35 -59.23
CA ILE A 2 14.46 3.37 -58.45
C ILE A 2 15.31 2.55 -57.45
N LEU A 3 16.48 2.08 -57.87
CA LEU A 3 17.38 1.27 -57.01
C LEU A 3 17.87 2.04 -55.78
N LEU A 4 18.16 3.34 -55.93
CA LEU A 4 18.63 4.20 -54.84
C LEU A 4 17.51 4.43 -53.80
N VAL A 5 16.27 4.63 -54.27
CA VAL A 5 15.09 4.78 -53.40
C VAL A 5 14.83 3.52 -52.60
N LEU A 6 14.95 2.34 -53.23
CA LEU A 6 14.79 1.05 -52.55
C LEU A 6 15.86 0.79 -51.48
N LEU A 7 17.12 1.17 -51.74
CA LEU A 7 18.22 1.05 -50.78
C LEU A 7 18.03 1.96 -49.56
N VAL A 8 17.59 3.21 -49.77
CA VAL A 8 17.31 4.15 -48.67
C VAL A 8 16.11 3.65 -47.84
N LEU A 9 15.06 3.15 -48.48
CA LEU A 9 13.89 2.62 -47.77
C LEU A 9 14.26 1.39 -46.93
N ALA A 10 15.07 0.47 -47.47
CA ALA A 10 15.55 -0.70 -46.75
C ALA A 10 16.42 -0.33 -45.55
N ALA A 11 17.30 0.66 -45.66
CA ALA A 11 18.14 1.15 -44.57
C ALA A 11 17.32 1.79 -43.44
N VAL A 12 16.28 2.57 -43.78
CA VAL A 12 15.37 3.18 -42.79
C VAL A 12 14.56 2.11 -42.05
N LEU A 13 14.02 1.12 -42.77
CA LEU A 13 13.27 0.02 -42.17
C LEU A 13 14.14 -0.87 -41.28
N ALA A 14 15.38 -1.18 -41.70
CA ALA A 14 16.33 -1.92 -40.88
C ALA A 14 16.72 -1.16 -39.61
N SER A 15 16.90 0.16 -39.70
CA SER A 15 17.21 1.02 -38.55
C SER A 15 16.04 1.10 -37.56
N ALA A 16 14.81 1.24 -38.06
CA ALA A 16 13.60 1.24 -37.23
C ALA A 16 13.37 -0.12 -36.55
N ALA A 17 13.62 -1.23 -37.25
CA ALA A 17 13.54 -2.57 -36.68
C ALA A 17 14.61 -2.79 -35.59
N LEU A 18 15.84 -2.32 -35.81
CA LEU A 18 16.90 -2.40 -34.79
C LEU A 18 16.58 -1.55 -33.56
N VAL A 19 16.00 -0.35 -33.74
CA VAL A 19 15.53 0.47 -32.61
C VAL A 19 14.40 -0.22 -31.86
N LEU A 20 13.43 -0.81 -32.56
CA LEU A 20 12.32 -1.53 -31.94
C LEU A 20 12.78 -2.81 -31.20
N ILE A 21 13.72 -3.56 -31.78
CA ILE A 21 14.35 -4.74 -31.15
C ILE A 21 15.18 -4.32 -29.94
N TRP A 22 15.96 -3.25 -30.04
CA TRP A 22 16.75 -2.72 -28.93
C TRP A 22 15.85 -2.20 -27.79
N PHE A 23 14.77 -1.50 -28.14
CA PHE A 23 13.76 -1.01 -27.21
C PHE A 23 13.06 -2.18 -26.51
N THR A 24 12.53 -3.16 -27.24
CA THR A 24 11.88 -4.35 -26.65
C THR A 24 12.85 -5.21 -25.83
N ARG A 25 14.12 -5.32 -26.21
CA ARG A 25 15.12 -6.10 -25.48
C ARG A 25 15.56 -5.41 -24.19
N ILE A 26 15.70 -4.08 -24.18
CA ILE A 26 16.11 -3.34 -22.97
C ILE A 26 14.92 -3.06 -22.04
N PHE A 27 13.77 -2.68 -22.58
CA PHE A 27 12.57 -2.42 -21.79
C PHE A 27 11.86 -3.71 -21.38
N GLY A 28 11.96 -4.79 -22.16
CA GLY A 28 11.34 -6.08 -21.84
C GLY A 28 11.91 -6.71 -20.57
N HIS A 29 13.23 -6.80 -20.43
CA HIS A 29 13.83 -7.42 -19.24
C HIS A 29 13.61 -6.61 -17.96
N THR A 30 13.66 -5.27 -18.05
CA THR A 30 13.41 -4.40 -16.89
C THR A 30 11.96 -4.44 -16.44
N ALA A 31 11.01 -4.50 -17.39
CA ALA A 31 9.60 -4.64 -17.08
C ALA A 31 9.29 -5.97 -16.36
N TRP A 32 9.84 -7.09 -16.84
CA TRP A 32 9.64 -8.39 -16.18
C TRP A 32 10.20 -8.41 -14.76
N LEU A 33 11.39 -7.86 -14.54
CA LEU A 33 11.97 -7.76 -13.18
C LEU A 33 11.12 -6.85 -12.27
N ALA A 34 10.53 -5.78 -12.80
CA ALA A 34 9.62 -4.93 -12.05
C ALA A 34 8.33 -5.67 -11.67
N VAL A 35 7.76 -6.48 -12.57
CA VAL A 35 6.59 -7.32 -12.30
C VAL A 35 6.91 -8.40 -11.25
N LEU A 36 8.08 -9.04 -11.32
CA LEU A 36 8.52 -10.00 -10.31
C LEU A 36 8.74 -9.33 -8.94
N CYS A 37 9.34 -8.14 -8.92
CA CYS A 37 9.51 -7.35 -7.71
C CYS A 37 8.17 -6.95 -7.10
N TYR A 38 7.22 -6.48 -7.94
CA TYR A 38 5.85 -6.21 -7.52
C TYR A 38 5.21 -7.45 -6.92
N GLY A 39 5.29 -8.60 -7.61
CA GLY A 39 4.70 -9.85 -7.16
C GLY A 39 5.26 -10.30 -5.82
N ALA A 40 6.58 -10.22 -5.64
CA ALA A 40 7.23 -10.54 -4.38
C ALA A 40 6.75 -9.62 -3.25
N ILE A 41 6.79 -8.29 -3.43
CA ILE A 41 6.37 -7.34 -2.39
C ILE A 41 4.88 -7.49 -2.09
N ALA A 42 4.02 -7.57 -3.10
CA ALA A 42 2.58 -7.74 -2.93
C ALA A 42 2.26 -9.03 -2.16
N TRP A 43 2.97 -10.13 -2.46
CA TRP A 43 2.80 -11.38 -1.73
C TRP A 43 3.30 -11.30 -0.28
N PHE A 44 4.54 -10.87 -0.06
CA PHE A 44 5.13 -10.86 1.29
C PHE A 44 4.52 -9.83 2.22
N VAL A 45 4.14 -8.67 1.69
CA VAL A 45 3.72 -7.52 2.52
C VAL A 45 2.20 -7.41 2.62
N PHE A 46 1.47 -7.75 1.56
CA PHE A 46 0.01 -7.65 1.55
C PHE A 46 -0.66 -9.02 1.65
N GLY A 47 0.07 -10.13 1.44
CA GLY A 47 -0.50 -11.48 1.39
C GLY A 47 -1.31 -11.75 0.12
N ASN A 48 -1.35 -10.81 -0.83
CA ASN A 48 -2.17 -10.91 -2.03
C ASN A 48 -1.69 -9.95 -3.13
N LEU A 49 -1.65 -10.44 -4.37
CA LEU A 49 -1.18 -9.70 -5.54
C LEU A 49 -2.07 -8.51 -5.96
N LEU A 50 -3.37 -8.54 -5.64
CA LEU A 50 -4.34 -7.52 -6.03
C LEU A 50 -4.55 -6.47 -4.92
N LYS A 51 -4.27 -6.80 -3.66
CA LYS A 51 -4.49 -5.90 -2.51
C LYS A 51 -3.87 -4.51 -2.68
N PRO A 52 -2.59 -4.35 -3.10
CA PRO A 52 -2.00 -3.02 -3.29
C PRO A 52 -2.78 -2.16 -4.27
N VAL A 53 -3.18 -2.75 -5.40
CA VAL A 53 -3.95 -2.06 -6.46
C VAL A 53 -5.35 -1.70 -5.96
N MET A 54 -6.04 -2.60 -5.28
CA MET A 54 -7.38 -2.36 -4.77
C MET A 54 -7.41 -1.26 -3.71
N LEU A 55 -6.41 -1.20 -2.83
CA LEU A 55 -6.30 -0.15 -1.80
C LEU A 55 -6.16 1.24 -2.40
N VAL A 56 -5.39 1.39 -3.49
CA VAL A 56 -5.20 2.71 -4.14
C VAL A 56 -6.31 3.07 -5.14
N THR A 57 -7.15 2.12 -5.55
CA THR A 57 -8.22 2.33 -6.53
C THR A 57 -9.61 2.19 -5.92
N ALA A 58 -10.12 0.96 -5.86
CA ALA A 58 -11.49 0.62 -5.49
C ALA A 58 -11.84 0.90 -4.02
N PHE A 59 -10.84 0.91 -3.14
CA PHE A 59 -11.01 1.18 -1.70
C PHE A 59 -10.29 2.45 -1.25
N SER A 60 -10.01 3.35 -2.20
CA SER A 60 -9.33 4.62 -1.94
C SER A 60 -10.16 5.60 -1.09
N ASP A 61 -11.45 5.35 -0.92
CA ASP A 61 -12.37 6.07 -0.05
C ASP A 61 -12.40 5.50 1.38
N ARG A 62 -11.88 4.28 1.59
CA ARG A 62 -11.96 3.59 2.87
C ARG A 62 -10.92 4.04 3.88
N LEU A 63 -9.88 4.75 3.47
CA LEU A 63 -8.88 5.34 4.36
C LEU A 63 -9.16 6.83 4.56
N GLY A 64 -9.55 7.20 5.77
CA GLY A 64 -9.92 8.57 6.15
C GLY A 64 -8.76 9.52 6.40
N ALA A 65 -7.51 9.08 6.19
CA ALA A 65 -6.31 9.86 6.46
C ALA A 65 -6.11 10.97 5.39
N PRO A 66 -6.29 12.27 5.69
CA PRO A 66 -6.48 13.31 4.66
C PRO A 66 -5.40 13.39 3.56
N TYR A 67 -4.14 13.12 3.90
CA TYR A 67 -3.00 13.30 2.98
C TYR A 67 -2.40 11.99 2.44
N TRP A 68 -3.04 10.84 2.66
CA TRP A 68 -2.46 9.54 2.31
C TRP A 68 -2.10 9.41 0.82
N ARG A 69 -2.92 9.97 -0.08
CA ARG A 69 -2.67 9.94 -1.54
C ARG A 69 -1.40 10.69 -1.92
N GLY A 70 -1.14 11.81 -1.23
CA GLY A 70 0.07 12.60 -1.42
C GLY A 70 1.33 11.83 -1.01
N LEU A 71 1.27 11.06 0.08
CA LEU A 71 2.37 10.20 0.53
C LEU A 71 2.67 9.07 -0.45
N VAL A 72 1.63 8.43 -1.00
CA VAL A 72 1.77 7.42 -2.06
C VAL A 72 2.44 8.05 -3.29
N LEU A 73 1.92 9.18 -3.76
CA LEU A 73 2.49 9.88 -4.92
C LEU A 73 3.95 10.26 -4.69
N ALA A 74 4.27 10.84 -3.52
CA ALA A 74 5.63 11.21 -3.16
C ALA A 74 6.58 10.00 -3.16
N SER A 75 6.12 8.85 -2.66
CA SER A 75 6.91 7.61 -2.66
C SER A 75 7.22 7.11 -4.06
N PHE A 76 6.26 7.16 -4.98
CA PHE A 76 6.50 6.83 -6.39
C PHE A 76 7.38 7.87 -7.11
N MET A 77 7.27 9.15 -6.77
CA MET A 77 8.16 10.19 -7.30
C MET A 77 9.60 9.97 -6.84
N LEU A 78 9.81 9.60 -5.58
CA LEU A 78 11.12 9.18 -5.07
C LEU A 78 11.62 7.93 -5.79
N GLY A 79 10.75 6.93 -6.00
CA GLY A 79 11.08 5.74 -6.79
C GLY A 79 11.49 6.08 -8.23
N ALA A 80 10.91 7.12 -8.83
CA ALA A 80 11.21 7.53 -10.21
C ALA A 80 12.65 8.05 -10.38
N ILE A 81 13.32 8.44 -9.30
CA ILE A 81 14.75 8.81 -9.30
C ILE A 81 15.61 7.63 -9.78
N SER A 82 15.16 6.38 -9.58
CA SER A 82 15.84 5.19 -10.09
C SER A 82 16.08 5.21 -11.60
N PHE A 83 15.25 5.90 -12.39
CA PHE A 83 15.44 6.03 -13.84
C PHE A 83 16.65 6.91 -14.22
N ARG A 84 17.22 7.66 -13.27
CA ARG A 84 18.47 8.43 -13.45
C ARG A 84 19.74 7.58 -13.27
N LEU A 85 19.60 6.30 -12.88
CA LEU A 85 20.76 5.42 -12.70
C LEU A 85 21.53 5.22 -14.01
N PRO A 86 22.88 5.08 -13.97
CA PRO A 86 23.70 4.90 -15.16
C PRO A 86 23.35 3.62 -15.93
N ALA A 87 23.69 3.55 -17.22
CA ALA A 87 23.33 2.43 -18.11
C ALA A 87 23.77 1.06 -17.57
N ARG A 88 24.90 0.98 -16.86
CA ARG A 88 25.38 -0.25 -16.20
C ARG A 88 24.43 -0.82 -15.14
N LEU A 89 23.51 0.01 -14.61
CA LEU A 89 22.48 -0.37 -13.63
C LEU A 89 21.07 -0.31 -14.22
N ALA A 90 20.93 -0.27 -15.55
CA ALA A 90 19.63 -0.14 -16.21
C ALA A 90 18.63 -1.23 -15.80
N LEU A 91 19.12 -2.45 -15.51
CA LEU A 91 18.30 -3.58 -15.05
C LEU A 91 17.62 -3.34 -13.70
N LEU A 92 18.17 -2.46 -12.85
CA LEU A 92 17.63 -2.19 -11.51
C LEU A 92 16.58 -1.07 -11.49
N ARG A 93 16.45 -0.29 -12.57
CA ARG A 93 15.57 0.89 -12.60
C ARG A 93 14.11 0.53 -12.28
N GLY A 94 13.56 -0.43 -13.02
CA GLY A 94 12.19 -0.91 -12.81
C GLY A 94 11.94 -1.50 -11.41
N PRO A 95 12.73 -2.49 -10.96
CA PRO A 95 12.61 -3.05 -9.62
C PRO A 95 12.74 -2.02 -8.49
N LEU A 96 13.69 -1.08 -8.58
CA LEU A 96 13.87 -0.05 -7.57
C LEU A 96 12.69 0.94 -7.55
N PHE A 97 12.17 1.32 -8.71
CA PHE A 97 10.95 2.13 -8.79
C PHE A 97 9.79 1.46 -8.05
N VAL A 98 9.55 0.17 -8.30
CA VAL A 98 8.49 -0.60 -7.66
C VAL A 98 8.74 -0.77 -6.17
N ALA A 99 9.95 -1.16 -5.77
CA ALA A 99 10.29 -1.39 -4.37
C ALA A 99 10.16 -0.12 -3.52
N VAL A 100 10.76 0.98 -3.98
CA VAL A 100 10.67 2.27 -3.27
C VAL A 100 9.24 2.80 -3.29
N GLY A 101 8.55 2.72 -4.44
CA GLY A 101 7.16 3.16 -4.58
C GLY A 101 6.23 2.42 -3.63
N MET A 102 6.22 1.08 -3.66
CA MET A 102 5.32 0.26 -2.84
C MET A 102 5.68 0.30 -1.36
N SER A 103 6.93 -0.01 -1.00
CA SER A 103 7.35 -0.07 0.40
C SER A 103 7.35 1.31 1.04
N GLY A 104 7.79 2.35 0.31
CA GLY A 104 7.74 3.72 0.76
C GLY A 104 6.30 4.22 0.97
N SER A 105 5.39 3.91 0.04
CA SER A 105 3.97 4.25 0.19
C SER A 105 3.38 3.60 1.44
N LEU A 106 3.62 2.30 1.62
CA LEU A 106 3.08 1.59 2.77
C LEU A 106 3.66 2.09 4.09
N ALA A 107 4.97 2.29 4.17
CA ALA A 107 5.63 2.76 5.38
C ALA A 107 5.17 4.18 5.75
N SER A 108 5.13 5.10 4.77
CA SER A 108 4.71 6.48 5.01
C SER A 108 3.24 6.59 5.39
N VAL A 109 2.35 5.92 4.65
CA VAL A 109 0.90 5.91 4.97
C VAL A 109 0.65 5.21 6.30
N GLY A 110 1.33 4.09 6.58
CA GLY A 110 1.17 3.35 7.81
C GLY A 110 1.63 4.14 9.04
N HIS A 111 2.78 4.82 8.95
CA HIS A 111 3.24 5.70 10.00
C HIS A 111 2.29 6.87 10.23
N TYR A 112 1.84 7.53 9.15
CA TYR A 112 0.89 8.63 9.24
C TYR A 112 -0.46 8.21 9.86
N ALA A 113 -0.97 7.01 9.51
CA ALA A 113 -2.17 6.47 10.12
C ALA A 113 -1.99 6.17 11.61
N GLU A 114 -0.79 5.73 12.01
CA GLU A 114 -0.46 5.46 13.42
C GLU A 114 -0.37 6.75 14.25
N ASP A 115 0.19 7.82 13.68
CA ASP A 115 0.25 9.13 14.34
C ASP A 115 -1.16 9.68 14.58
N LEU A 116 -2.01 9.66 13.54
CA LEU A 116 -3.42 10.06 13.66
C LEU A 116 -4.17 9.22 14.71
N ARG A 117 -3.89 7.91 14.78
CA ARG A 117 -4.47 7.03 15.79
C ARG A 117 -3.99 7.39 17.20
N SER A 118 -2.71 7.64 17.36
CA SER A 118 -2.12 8.01 18.65
C SER A 118 -2.72 9.32 19.17
N GLU A 119 -2.83 10.34 18.32
CA GLU A 119 -3.51 11.59 18.68
C GLU A 119 -4.98 11.36 19.07
N ALA A 120 -5.70 10.53 18.32
CA ALA A 120 -7.10 10.23 18.60
C ALA A 120 -7.26 9.52 19.95
N ILE A 121 -6.34 8.61 20.30
CA ILE A 121 -6.33 7.92 21.59
C ILE A 121 -6.05 8.90 22.73
N GLU A 122 -5.06 9.77 22.59
CA GLU A 122 -4.71 10.76 23.60
C GLU A 122 -5.87 11.71 23.91
N ARG A 123 -6.62 12.13 22.87
CA ARG A 123 -7.84 12.93 23.02
C ARG A 123 -8.98 12.11 23.62
N PHE A 124 -9.14 10.86 23.18
CA PHE A 124 -10.21 10.00 23.64
C PHE A 124 -10.05 9.56 25.09
N ARG A 125 -8.81 9.40 25.58
CA ARG A 125 -8.45 8.93 26.93
C ARG A 125 -9.25 7.69 27.35
N PRO A 126 -9.06 6.55 26.67
CA PRO A 126 -9.71 5.32 27.09
C PRO A 126 -9.15 4.84 28.43
N ASP A 127 -9.98 4.14 29.20
CA ASP A 127 -9.53 3.46 30.42
C ASP A 127 -8.63 2.27 30.08
N ARG A 128 -8.86 1.65 28.91
CA ARG A 128 -8.07 0.54 28.36
C ARG A 128 -8.03 0.58 26.87
N GLU A 129 -6.93 0.10 26.33
CA GLU A 129 -6.72 0.01 24.90
C GLU A 129 -5.95 -1.24 24.51
N SER A 130 -6.18 -1.66 23.28
CA SER A 130 -5.48 -2.73 22.60
C SER A 130 -5.24 -2.22 21.19
N ARG A 131 -3.99 -2.33 20.76
CA ARG A 131 -3.49 -1.77 19.50
C ARG A 131 -2.77 -2.88 18.77
N GLU A 132 -3.17 -3.12 17.52
CA GLU A 132 -2.37 -3.84 16.56
C GLU A 132 -1.67 -2.85 15.62
N PRO A 133 -0.48 -3.17 15.09
CA PRO A 133 0.19 -2.37 14.07
C PRO A 133 -0.65 -2.21 12.78
N PHE A 134 -0.47 -1.08 12.10
CA PHE A 134 -1.11 -0.85 10.80
C PHE A 134 -0.71 -1.90 9.74
N LEU A 135 0.55 -2.32 9.73
CA LEU A 135 1.04 -3.31 8.76
C LEU A 135 0.34 -4.66 8.91
N ASP A 136 0.17 -5.12 10.15
CA ASP A 136 -0.60 -6.33 10.45
C ASP A 136 -2.04 -6.19 9.99
N SER A 137 -2.56 -4.96 9.98
CA SER A 137 -3.88 -4.66 9.43
C SER A 137 -3.97 -4.85 7.93
N VAL A 138 -2.95 -4.38 7.20
CA VAL A 138 -2.89 -4.53 5.74
C VAL A 138 -2.69 -5.99 5.33
N TYR A 139 -1.79 -6.69 6.02
CA TYR A 139 -1.51 -8.10 5.74
C TYR A 139 -2.72 -8.98 6.04
N ASN A 140 -3.31 -8.83 7.23
CA ASN A 140 -4.40 -9.69 7.67
C ASN A 140 -5.77 -9.25 7.16
N ALA A 141 -5.94 -8.08 6.54
CA ALA A 141 -7.25 -7.63 6.01
C ALA A 141 -7.97 -8.74 5.22
N PRO A 142 -9.26 -8.99 5.48
CA PRO A 142 -10.02 -10.06 4.84
C PRO A 142 -10.24 -9.70 3.37
N GLN A 143 -10.74 -10.64 2.57
CA GLN A 143 -10.93 -10.43 1.13
C GLN A 143 -11.84 -9.24 0.78
N ASP A 144 -12.72 -8.83 1.70
CA ASP A 144 -13.60 -7.67 1.52
C ASP A 144 -12.95 -6.33 1.90
N PHE A 145 -11.67 -6.32 2.29
CA PHE A 145 -10.94 -5.10 2.70
C PHE A 145 -11.66 -4.32 3.81
N GLN A 146 -12.43 -5.04 4.63
CA GLN A 146 -12.89 -4.48 5.89
C GLN A 146 -11.67 -4.44 6.79
N PHE A 147 -11.22 -3.25 7.19
CA PHE A 147 -10.16 -3.16 8.19
C PHE A 147 -10.65 -3.92 9.43
N PHE A 148 -10.01 -5.05 9.73
CA PHE A 148 -10.30 -5.85 10.91
C PHE A 148 -10.19 -4.95 12.16
N LEU A 149 -10.73 -5.43 13.27
CA LEU A 149 -10.70 -4.70 14.54
C LEU A 149 -9.27 -4.63 15.10
N HIS A 150 -8.45 -3.72 14.58
CA HIS A 150 -7.04 -3.54 14.94
C HIS A 150 -6.80 -2.50 16.04
N GLY A 151 -7.90 -1.97 16.57
CA GLY A 151 -7.88 -1.13 17.74
C GLY A 151 -9.18 -1.32 18.51
N ALA A 152 -9.06 -1.67 19.78
CA ALA A 152 -10.19 -1.73 20.70
C ALA A 152 -9.89 -0.80 21.87
N ALA A 153 -10.92 -0.10 22.33
CA ALA A 153 -10.84 0.79 23.46
C ALA A 153 -12.03 0.59 24.39
N MET A 154 -11.82 0.78 25.69
CA MET A 154 -12.86 0.76 26.71
C MET A 154 -12.88 2.10 27.41
N LYS A 155 -14.04 2.74 27.53
CA LYS A 155 -14.20 3.99 28.28
C LYS A 155 -15.49 3.95 29.09
N ARG A 156 -15.38 4.05 30.42
CA ARG A 156 -16.47 3.91 31.39
C ARG A 156 -17.31 2.64 31.13
N CYS A 157 -16.63 1.52 30.89
CA CYS A 157 -17.25 0.25 30.55
C CYS A 157 -18.14 0.25 29.29
N VAL A 158 -17.96 1.23 28.41
CA VAL A 158 -18.53 1.25 27.07
C VAL A 158 -17.44 0.84 26.07
N PRO A 159 -17.67 -0.20 25.25
CA PRO A 159 -16.71 -0.67 24.27
C PRO A 159 -16.70 0.21 23.01
N TYR A 160 -15.51 0.48 22.50
CA TYR A 160 -15.26 1.23 21.27
C TYR A 160 -14.26 0.50 20.38
N ALA A 161 -14.41 0.69 19.07
CA ALA A 161 -13.53 0.13 18.06
C ALA A 161 -12.93 1.24 17.22
N TRP A 162 -11.70 1.03 16.75
CA TRP A 162 -11.04 1.94 15.84
C TRP A 162 -11.54 1.76 14.41
N SER A 163 -11.77 2.86 13.70
CA SER A 163 -12.12 2.87 12.28
C SER A 163 -11.08 3.66 11.49
N TYR A 164 -10.37 2.99 10.57
CA TYR A 164 -9.47 3.67 9.62
C TYR A 164 -10.21 4.52 8.58
N HIS A 165 -11.52 4.32 8.42
CA HIS A 165 -12.33 5.13 7.51
C HIS A 165 -12.66 6.51 8.10
N SER A 166 -13.00 6.55 9.39
CA SER A 166 -13.27 7.84 10.07
C SER A 166 -12.06 8.37 10.85
N MET A 167 -10.96 7.61 10.89
CA MET A 167 -9.79 7.88 11.73
C MET A 167 -10.21 8.18 13.18
N GLY A 168 -11.12 7.37 13.72
CA GLY A 168 -11.74 7.62 15.02
C GLY A 168 -12.34 6.38 15.67
N PHE A 169 -12.68 6.53 16.96
CA PHE A 169 -13.38 5.51 17.72
C PHE A 169 -14.88 5.59 17.51
N TYR A 170 -15.51 4.44 17.24
CA TYR A 170 -16.97 4.30 17.22
C TYR A 170 -17.42 3.33 18.29
N ARG A 171 -18.62 3.55 18.83
CA ARG A 171 -19.18 2.69 19.87
C ARG A 171 -19.55 1.33 19.30
N VAL A 172 -19.13 0.27 19.97
CA VAL A 172 -19.50 -1.10 19.62
C VAL A 172 -20.80 -1.48 20.34
N PRO A 173 -21.80 -2.02 19.64
CA PRO A 173 -23.00 -2.56 20.29
C PRO A 173 -22.66 -3.68 21.28
N PRO A 174 -23.36 -3.81 22.42
CA PRO A 174 -23.07 -4.86 23.41
C PRO A 174 -23.11 -6.29 22.86
N THR A 175 -23.94 -6.55 21.84
CA THR A 175 -24.03 -7.84 21.16
C THR A 175 -22.77 -8.19 20.40
N ALA A 176 -22.17 -7.21 19.71
CA ALA A 176 -20.92 -7.38 18.96
C ALA A 176 -19.68 -7.33 19.88
N ALA A 177 -19.76 -6.61 21.00
CA ALA A 177 -18.63 -6.41 21.92
C ALA A 177 -18.01 -7.72 22.42
N ARG A 178 -18.81 -8.78 22.60
CA ARG A 178 -18.31 -10.10 23.03
C ARG A 178 -17.34 -10.76 22.04
N ASN A 179 -17.45 -10.44 20.76
CA ASN A 179 -16.62 -11.02 19.71
C ASN A 179 -15.35 -10.21 19.44
N VAL A 180 -15.30 -8.96 19.89
CA VAL A 180 -14.27 -8.00 19.50
C VAL A 180 -13.47 -7.43 20.67
N MET A 181 -14.00 -7.50 21.89
CA MET A 181 -13.32 -7.02 23.09
C MET A 181 -12.59 -8.16 23.82
N PRO A 182 -11.43 -7.91 24.43
CA PRO A 182 -10.80 -8.87 25.32
C PRO A 182 -11.74 -9.29 26.45
N GLY A 183 -11.93 -10.61 26.64
CA GLY A 183 -12.88 -11.14 27.62
C GLY A 183 -12.62 -10.65 29.05
N LYS A 184 -11.35 -10.43 29.42
CA LYS A 184 -10.95 -9.85 30.70
C LYS A 184 -11.57 -8.47 30.93
N TRP A 185 -11.67 -7.63 29.89
CA TRP A 185 -12.24 -6.29 30.04
C TRP A 185 -13.74 -6.34 30.31
N LEU A 186 -14.46 -7.21 29.60
CA LEU A 186 -15.90 -7.41 29.78
C LEU A 186 -16.21 -7.96 31.18
N ALA A 187 -15.42 -8.95 31.64
CA ALA A 187 -15.60 -9.57 32.95
C ALA A 187 -15.38 -8.59 34.12
N GLU A 188 -14.46 -7.64 33.98
CA GLU A 188 -14.20 -6.63 35.00
C GLU A 188 -15.27 -5.53 35.01
N CYS A 189 -15.81 -5.18 33.84
CA CYS A 189 -16.90 -4.23 33.73
C CYS A 189 -18.25 -4.77 34.23
N ALA A 190 -18.49 -6.08 34.14
CA ALA A 190 -19.69 -6.72 34.67
C ALA A 190 -19.76 -6.74 36.22
N LYS A 191 -18.66 -6.41 36.91
CA LYS A 191 -18.57 -6.38 38.38
C LYS A 191 -18.78 -4.99 38.99
N ARG A 192 -18.89 -3.94 38.16
CA ARG A 192 -19.17 -2.56 38.58
C ARG A 192 -20.65 -2.26 38.46
#